data_AF-A0A1A2AG59-F1
#
_entry.id   AF-A0A1A2AG59-F1
#
_cell.length_a   1.000
_cell.length_b   1.000
_cell.length_c   1.000
_cell.angle_alpha   90.00
_cell.angle_beta   90.00
_cell.angle_gamma   90.00
#
_symmetry.space_group_name_H-M   'P 1'
#
loop_
_entity.id
_entity.type
_entity.pdbx_description
1 polymer ?
#
loop_
_entity_poly.entity_id
_entity_poly.type
_entity_poly.pdbx_seq_one_letter_code
_entity_poly.pdbx_strand_id
1 'polypeptide(L)'
;MDTPSPVTVIDLEVFLLMTMKLRMVNKKDAKLLEATLADHRLPLAAAERIHGRVGEAPDSGTSRFASMKKLLGIADRDSTSLEYSSLLWPEFDFKATSAKDGRLESARYWHVRGHLPGVDSPAELPTWSTDVTEFAAHFGPLRGGHQRPLFDDLLPGHEWYEFLWNGERYGAEFSWGLFLYSAELWE
;
A
#
# COMPACT_ATOMS: atom_id res chain seq x y z
N MET A 1 -6.45 -11.33 20.57
CA MET A 1 -5.81 -10.99 19.29
C MET A 1 -4.43 -10.47 19.63
N ASP A 2 -3.38 -11.11 19.13
CA ASP A 2 -2.02 -10.56 19.25
C ASP A 2 -1.95 -9.32 18.36
N THR A 3 -1.68 -8.18 18.97
CA THR A 3 -1.49 -6.92 18.23
C THR A 3 -0.03 -6.80 17.84
N PRO A 4 0.27 -6.46 16.56
CA PRO A 4 1.64 -6.19 16.15
C PRO A 4 2.29 -5.10 17.00
N SER A 5 3.61 -5.21 17.23
CA SER A 5 4.34 -4.15 17.91
C SER A 5 4.50 -2.92 16.99
N PRO A 6 4.56 -1.68 17.52
CA PRO A 6 4.76 -0.50 16.68
C PRO A 6 6.04 -0.55 15.83
N VAL A 7 7.10 -1.17 16.36
CA VAL A 7 8.39 -1.30 15.65
C VAL A 7 8.24 -2.20 14.42
N THR A 8 7.55 -3.33 14.55
CA THR A 8 7.37 -4.27 13.45
C THR A 8 6.37 -3.77 12.41
N VAL A 9 5.39 -2.97 12.81
CA VAL A 9 4.50 -2.24 11.89
C VAL A 9 5.30 -1.24 11.06
N ILE A 10 6.11 -0.38 11.71
CA ILE A 10 6.97 0.58 11.00
C ILE A 10 7.91 -0.12 10.02
N ASP A 11 8.52 -1.25 10.41
CA ASP A 11 9.41 -1.98 9.51
C ASP A 11 8.71 -2.42 8.22
N LEU A 12 7.48 -2.94 8.31
CA LEU A 12 6.69 -3.34 7.15
C LEU A 12 6.27 -2.13 6.31
N GLU A 13 5.79 -1.06 6.93
CA GLU A 13 5.33 0.13 6.23
C GLU A 13 6.46 0.87 5.52
N VAL A 14 7.65 0.92 6.13
CA VAL A 14 8.86 1.46 5.50
C VAL A 14 9.28 0.60 4.32
N PHE A 15 9.20 -0.73 4.43
CA PHE A 15 9.45 -1.61 3.28
C PHE A 15 8.48 -1.30 2.12
N LEU A 16 7.20 -1.10 2.40
CA LEU A 16 6.21 -0.76 1.39
C LEU A 16 6.48 0.63 0.77
N LEU A 17 6.72 1.64 1.60
CA LEU A 17 7.05 3.00 1.16
C LEU A 17 8.27 3.01 0.23
N MET A 18 9.34 2.30 0.62
CA MET A 18 10.56 2.22 -0.18
C MET A 18 10.36 1.43 -1.48
N THR A 19 9.40 0.52 -1.52
CA THR A 19 9.01 -0.19 -2.75
C THR A 19 8.23 0.73 -3.69
N MET A 20 7.30 1.54 -3.16
CA MET A 20 6.56 2.54 -3.92
C MET A 20 7.44 3.62 -4.53
N LYS A 21 8.64 3.87 -3.96
CA LYS A 21 9.65 4.79 -4.50
C LYS A 21 9.91 4.59 -6.01
N LEU A 22 9.85 3.36 -6.50
CA LEU A 22 10.06 3.03 -7.93
C LEU A 22 8.97 3.60 -8.85
N ARG A 23 7.78 3.91 -8.32
CA ARG A 23 6.66 4.55 -9.04
C ARG A 23 6.57 6.04 -8.79
N MET A 24 7.12 6.49 -7.66
CA MET A 24 7.20 7.89 -7.24
C MET A 24 8.37 8.63 -7.93
N VAL A 25 8.43 8.54 -9.27
CA VAL A 25 9.58 8.97 -10.07
C VAL A 25 9.69 10.48 -10.27
N ASN A 26 8.65 11.25 -9.91
CA ASN A 26 8.68 12.69 -10.05
C ASN A 26 9.27 13.36 -8.79
N LYS A 27 9.76 14.61 -8.93
CA LYS A 27 10.41 15.35 -7.83
C LYS A 27 9.48 15.67 -6.66
N LYS A 28 8.16 15.78 -6.88
CA LYS A 28 7.18 16.06 -5.84
C LYS A 28 7.02 14.81 -4.96
N ASP A 29 6.91 13.65 -5.58
CA ASP A 29 6.74 12.38 -4.88
C ASP A 29 8.00 11.99 -4.10
N ALA A 30 9.20 12.23 -4.66
CA ALA A 30 10.44 12.00 -3.94
C ALA A 30 10.53 12.81 -2.63
N LYS A 31 10.12 14.08 -2.66
CA LYS A 31 10.06 14.94 -1.46
C LYS A 31 9.01 14.47 -0.47
N LEU A 32 7.86 13.97 -0.96
CA LEU A 32 6.82 13.43 -0.11
C LEU A 32 7.33 12.20 0.66
N LEU A 33 8.00 11.26 -0.03
CA LEU A 33 8.63 10.10 0.62
C LEU A 33 9.63 10.50 1.69
N GLU A 34 10.53 11.46 1.39
CA GLU A 34 11.50 11.96 2.36
C GLU A 34 10.82 12.65 3.57
N ALA A 35 9.75 13.41 3.34
CA ALA A 35 8.99 14.06 4.39
C ALA A 35 8.32 13.02 5.32
N THR A 36 7.68 12.00 4.75
CA THR A 36 7.08 10.91 5.53
C THR A 36 8.11 10.18 6.37
N LEU A 37 9.30 9.89 5.83
CA LEU A 37 10.38 9.31 6.64
C LEU A 37 10.83 10.26 7.76
N ALA A 38 10.96 11.56 7.46
CA ALA A 38 11.40 12.57 8.41
C ALA A 38 10.42 12.77 9.58
N ASP A 39 9.10 12.74 9.33
CA ASP A 39 8.06 12.85 10.36
C ASP A 39 8.17 11.70 11.38
N HIS A 40 8.62 10.54 10.93
CA HIS A 40 8.88 9.36 11.77
C HIS A 40 10.32 9.28 12.28
N ARG A 41 11.13 10.34 12.09
CA ARG A 41 12.55 10.42 12.48
C ARG A 41 13.41 9.29 11.91
N LEU A 42 13.05 8.81 10.71
CA LEU A 42 13.75 7.77 10.00
C LEU A 42 14.64 8.39 8.92
N PRO A 43 15.97 8.26 9.00
CA PRO A 43 16.84 8.68 7.90
C PRO A 43 16.69 7.71 6.72
N LEU A 44 16.87 8.21 5.49
CA LEU A 44 16.78 7.40 4.26
C LEU A 44 17.65 6.13 4.31
N ALA A 45 18.88 6.23 4.82
CA ALA A 45 19.78 5.08 4.97
C ALA A 45 19.27 4.02 5.97
N ALA A 46 18.44 4.39 6.95
CA ALA A 46 17.76 3.41 7.79
C ALA A 46 16.62 2.74 7.03
N ALA A 47 15.83 3.51 6.27
CA ALA A 47 14.76 2.99 5.44
C ALA A 47 15.25 1.99 4.38
N GLU A 48 16.38 2.27 3.73
CA GLU A 48 17.02 1.35 2.77
C GLU A 48 17.48 0.04 3.43
N ARG A 49 18.03 0.10 4.65
CA ARG A 49 18.41 -1.10 5.42
C ARG A 49 17.19 -1.93 5.83
N ILE A 50 16.10 -1.27 6.22
CA ILE A 50 14.82 -1.94 6.52
C ILE A 50 14.29 -2.62 5.25
N HIS A 51 14.27 -1.91 4.12
CA HIS A 51 13.82 -2.42 2.84
C HIS A 51 14.57 -3.70 2.43
N GLY A 52 15.90 -3.68 2.49
CA GLY A 52 16.72 -4.87 2.22
C GLY A 52 16.44 -6.03 3.18
N ARG A 53 16.42 -5.77 4.50
CA ARG A 53 16.18 -6.80 5.52
C ARG A 53 14.80 -7.46 5.38
N VAL A 54 13.76 -6.69 5.07
CA VAL A 54 12.39 -7.22 4.93
C VAL A 54 12.22 -7.93 3.58
N GLY A 55 12.85 -7.42 2.51
CA GLY A 55 12.80 -8.02 1.18
C GLY A 55 13.49 -9.39 1.07
N GLU A 56 14.49 -9.66 1.90
CA GLU A 56 15.22 -10.96 1.92
C GLU A 56 14.45 -12.10 2.63
N ALA A 57 13.22 -11.87 3.11
CA ALA A 57 12.44 -12.91 3.78
C ALA A 57 12.07 -14.07 2.82
N PRO A 58 12.11 -15.34 3.27
CA PRO A 58 12.09 -16.50 2.39
C PRO A 58 10.87 -16.60 1.47
N ASP A 59 11.18 -16.92 0.23
CA ASP A 59 10.38 -16.69 -0.96
C ASP A 59 9.54 -17.90 -1.39
N SER A 60 8.77 -18.48 -0.46
CA SER A 60 7.77 -19.49 -0.84
C SER A 60 6.37 -18.94 -0.63
N GLY A 61 5.57 -18.85 -1.71
CA GLY A 61 4.23 -18.24 -1.69
C GLY A 61 3.29 -18.79 -0.60
N THR A 62 3.43 -20.07 -0.22
CA THR A 62 2.70 -20.72 0.88
C THR A 62 3.13 -20.28 2.28
N SER A 63 4.34 -19.73 2.45
CA SER A 63 4.83 -19.22 3.73
C SER A 63 4.67 -17.72 3.89
N ARG A 64 4.28 -16.96 2.86
CA ARG A 64 4.33 -15.48 2.90
C ARG A 64 3.38 -14.85 3.92
N PHE A 65 2.19 -15.39 4.15
CA PHE A 65 1.34 -14.93 5.26
C PHE A 65 1.97 -15.26 6.62
N ALA A 66 2.59 -16.44 6.77
CA ALA A 66 3.33 -16.80 7.97
C ALA A 66 4.58 -15.92 8.18
N SER A 67 5.28 -15.55 7.12
CA SER A 67 6.41 -14.61 7.14
C SER A 67 5.96 -13.21 7.55
N MET A 68 4.81 -12.73 7.06
CA MET A 68 4.21 -11.46 7.48
C MET A 68 3.79 -11.50 8.96
N LYS A 69 3.15 -12.59 9.42
CA LYS A 69 2.85 -12.78 10.85
C LYS A 69 4.11 -12.76 11.70
N LYS A 70 5.16 -13.47 11.27
CA LYS A 70 6.46 -13.51 11.96
C LYS A 70 7.11 -12.13 12.01
N LEU A 71 7.10 -11.39 10.89
CA LEU A 71 7.61 -10.02 10.82
C LEU A 71 6.87 -9.12 11.81
N LEU A 72 5.53 -9.22 11.84
CA LEU A 72 4.67 -8.43 12.72
C LEU A 72 4.71 -8.87 14.18
N GLY A 73 5.33 -10.02 14.49
CA GLY A 73 5.43 -10.56 15.84
C GLY A 73 4.15 -11.23 16.34
N ILE A 74 3.26 -11.64 15.43
CA ILE A 74 2.00 -12.34 15.75
C ILE A 74 2.33 -13.80 16.10
N ALA A 75 2.05 -14.22 17.33
CA ALA A 75 2.37 -15.56 17.82
C ALA A 75 1.27 -16.58 17.45
N ASP A 76 0.04 -16.12 17.23
CA ASP A 76 -1.08 -16.94 16.78
C ASP A 76 -0.83 -17.58 15.41
N ARG A 77 -0.60 -18.89 15.43
CA ARG A 77 -0.32 -19.70 14.24
C ARG A 77 -1.58 -20.00 13.43
N ASP A 78 -2.74 -20.03 14.06
CA ASP A 78 -4.01 -20.45 13.45
C ASP A 78 -4.82 -19.27 12.91
N SER A 79 -4.46 -18.04 13.29
CA SER A 79 -5.05 -16.84 12.70
C SER A 79 -4.91 -16.84 11.17
N THR A 80 -6.03 -16.61 10.48
CA THR A 80 -6.16 -16.48 9.02
C THR A 80 -6.34 -15.04 8.56
N SER A 81 -6.30 -14.08 9.49
CA SER A 81 -6.42 -12.66 9.20
C SER A 81 -5.63 -11.84 10.21
N LEU A 82 -4.95 -10.81 9.74
CA LEU A 82 -4.32 -9.83 10.62
C LEU A 82 -4.78 -8.43 10.23
N GLU A 83 -4.88 -7.56 11.23
CA GLU A 83 -5.36 -6.20 11.09
C GLU A 83 -4.62 -5.30 12.08
N TYR A 84 -4.20 -4.12 11.63
CA TYR A 84 -3.59 -3.10 12.49
C TYR A 84 -3.82 -1.70 11.94
N SER A 85 -3.78 -0.70 12.83
CA SER A 85 -3.81 0.72 12.42
C SER A 85 -2.44 1.18 11.95
N SER A 86 -2.41 1.80 10.78
CA SER A 86 -1.16 2.23 10.15
C SER A 86 -0.48 3.33 10.94
N LEU A 87 0.86 3.35 10.91
CA LEU A 87 1.66 4.37 11.55
C LEU A 87 2.14 5.43 10.55
N LEU A 88 2.64 5.02 9.38
CA LEU A 88 3.03 5.94 8.29
C LEU A 88 1.83 6.61 7.63
N TRP A 89 0.66 5.96 7.61
CA TRP A 89 -0.58 6.50 7.05
C TRP A 89 -1.70 6.46 8.10
N PRO A 90 -1.71 7.38 9.09
CA PRO A 90 -2.57 7.28 10.28
C PRO A 90 -4.08 7.15 10.01
N GLU A 91 -4.53 7.59 8.85
CA GLU A 91 -5.92 7.53 8.41
C GLU A 91 -6.35 6.13 7.92
N PHE A 92 -5.40 5.20 7.80
CA PHE A 92 -5.61 3.88 7.22
C PHE A 92 -5.46 2.75 8.24
N ASP A 93 -6.24 1.68 8.03
CA ASP A 93 -6.00 0.39 8.65
C ASP A 93 -5.50 -0.60 7.59
N PHE A 94 -4.51 -1.42 7.96
CA PHE A 94 -4.03 -2.50 7.13
C PHE A 94 -4.77 -3.78 7.47
N LYS A 95 -5.17 -4.53 6.45
CA LYS A 95 -5.75 -5.86 6.60
C LYS A 95 -5.15 -6.84 5.61
N ALA A 96 -4.76 -8.01 6.12
CA ALA A 96 -4.32 -9.14 5.31
C ALA A 96 -5.05 -10.42 5.70
N THR A 97 -5.39 -11.25 4.72
CA THR A 97 -6.05 -12.56 4.91
C THR A 97 -5.27 -13.67 4.23
N SER A 98 -5.35 -14.87 4.77
CA SER A 98 -4.84 -16.09 4.15
C SER A 98 -5.96 -16.95 3.58
N ALA A 99 -5.69 -17.57 2.44
CA ALA A 99 -6.49 -18.68 1.94
C ALA A 99 -6.32 -19.92 2.84
N LYS A 100 -7.18 -20.93 2.63
CA LYS A 100 -7.18 -22.18 3.42
C LYS A 100 -5.87 -22.96 3.35
N ASP A 101 -5.06 -22.74 2.31
CA ASP A 101 -3.75 -23.36 2.10
C ASP A 101 -2.60 -22.56 2.76
N GLY A 102 -2.90 -21.48 3.48
CA GLY A 102 -1.93 -20.63 4.16
C GLY A 102 -1.29 -19.55 3.27
N ARG A 103 -1.61 -19.53 1.97
CA ARG A 103 -1.15 -18.46 1.06
C ARG A 103 -1.84 -17.14 1.38
N LEU A 104 -1.13 -16.02 1.25
CA LEU A 104 -1.75 -14.69 1.33
C LEU A 104 -2.78 -14.55 0.20
N GLU A 105 -4.02 -14.30 0.58
CA GLU A 105 -5.14 -14.14 -0.34
C GLU A 105 -5.39 -12.67 -0.65
N SER A 106 -5.37 -11.83 0.39
CA SER A 106 -5.52 -10.39 0.25
C SER A 106 -4.59 -9.67 1.22
N ALA A 107 -4.13 -8.49 0.82
CA ALA A 107 -3.46 -7.57 1.72
C ALA A 107 -3.57 -6.15 1.18
N ARG A 108 -4.14 -5.25 1.98
CA ARG A 108 -4.48 -3.90 1.54
C ARG A 108 -4.72 -2.95 2.72
N TYR A 109 -4.45 -1.68 2.48
CA TYR A 109 -4.87 -0.58 3.33
C TYR A 109 -6.29 -0.14 2.97
N TRP A 110 -6.99 0.33 3.98
CA TRP A 110 -8.34 0.85 3.91
C TRP A 110 -8.38 2.20 4.60
N HIS A 111 -8.92 3.21 3.93
CA HIS A 111 -9.14 4.52 4.51
C HIS A 111 -10.35 4.44 5.44
N VAL A 112 -10.12 4.64 6.74
CA VAL A 112 -11.13 4.39 7.79
C VAL A 112 -11.34 5.58 8.70
N ARG A 113 -10.47 6.59 8.61
CA ARG A 113 -10.44 7.81 9.40
C ARG A 113 -10.12 8.97 8.47
N GLY A 114 -10.46 10.20 8.88
CA GLY A 114 -10.25 11.36 8.02
C GLY A 114 -11.37 11.55 7.00
N HIS A 115 -11.14 12.43 6.04
CA HIS A 115 -12.08 12.71 4.96
C HIS A 115 -11.30 12.80 3.64
N LEU A 116 -11.88 12.26 2.57
CA LEU A 116 -11.33 12.47 1.24
C LEU A 116 -11.20 13.97 0.94
N PRO A 117 -10.04 14.45 0.45
CA PRO A 117 -9.89 15.83 0.05
C PRO A 117 -10.92 16.21 -1.04
N GLY A 118 -11.58 17.35 -0.84
CA GLY A 118 -12.41 17.94 -1.90
C GLY A 118 -11.52 18.45 -3.02
N VAL A 119 -11.50 17.74 -4.14
CA VAL A 119 -10.72 18.08 -5.34
C VAL A 119 -11.63 18.19 -6.55
N ASP A 120 -11.24 19.04 -7.51
CA ASP A 120 -12.03 19.25 -8.71
C ASP A 120 -11.72 18.20 -9.79
N SER A 121 -10.58 17.50 -9.68
CA SER A 121 -10.17 16.42 -10.59
C SER A 121 -9.53 15.24 -9.83
N PRO A 122 -9.71 13.99 -10.28
CA PRO A 122 -9.01 12.83 -9.70
C PRO A 122 -7.48 12.98 -9.74
N ALA A 123 -6.93 13.74 -10.70
CA ALA A 123 -5.49 13.97 -10.84
C ALA A 123 -4.92 14.91 -9.75
N GLU A 124 -5.78 15.63 -9.05
CA GLU A 124 -5.41 16.55 -7.97
C GLU A 124 -5.37 15.86 -6.60
N LEU A 125 -5.86 14.62 -6.50
CA LEU A 125 -5.80 13.86 -5.25
C LEU A 125 -4.34 13.74 -4.78
N PRO A 126 -4.07 14.02 -3.49
CA PRO A 126 -2.77 13.76 -2.92
C PRO A 126 -2.46 12.26 -2.88
N THR A 127 -1.21 11.89 -3.13
CA THR A 127 -0.72 10.53 -2.89
C THR A 127 -1.02 10.08 -1.45
N TRP A 128 -1.51 8.85 -1.31
CA TRP A 128 -1.96 8.22 -0.06
C TRP A 128 -3.15 8.89 0.63
N SER A 129 -3.97 9.65 -0.09
CA SER A 129 -5.17 10.31 0.49
C SER A 129 -6.45 9.46 0.49
N THR A 130 -6.46 8.33 -0.21
CA THR A 130 -7.64 7.48 -0.38
C THR A 130 -7.24 6.03 -0.59
N ASP A 131 -8.18 5.11 -0.35
CA ASP A 131 -8.09 3.74 -0.85
C ASP A 131 -8.91 3.51 -2.13
N VAL A 132 -8.72 2.36 -2.77
CA VAL A 132 -9.39 1.96 -4.01
C VAL A 132 -10.91 2.05 -3.92
N THR A 133 -11.49 1.67 -2.79
CA THR A 133 -12.95 1.62 -2.56
C THR A 133 -13.53 3.02 -2.50
N GLU A 134 -12.92 3.89 -1.69
CA GLU A 134 -13.33 5.28 -1.57
C GLU A 134 -13.11 6.02 -2.89
N PHE A 135 -11.97 5.82 -3.57
CA PHE A 135 -11.73 6.38 -4.90
C PHE A 135 -12.82 5.97 -5.90
N ALA A 136 -13.16 4.67 -5.95
CA ALA A 136 -14.20 4.17 -6.85
C ALA A 136 -15.59 4.75 -6.55
N ALA A 137 -15.89 5.06 -5.29
CA ALA A 137 -17.15 5.69 -4.91
C ALA A 137 -17.23 7.15 -5.39
N HIS A 138 -16.11 7.85 -5.47
CA HIS A 138 -16.05 9.27 -5.85
C HIS A 138 -15.82 9.50 -7.36
N PHE A 139 -14.97 8.69 -8.00
CA PHE A 139 -14.54 8.91 -9.39
C PHE A 139 -14.85 7.72 -10.32
N GLY A 140 -15.34 6.61 -9.77
CA GLY A 140 -15.62 5.40 -10.53
C GLY A 140 -16.89 5.45 -11.39
N PRO A 141 -17.24 4.33 -12.04
CA PRO A 141 -16.73 2.98 -11.77
C PRO A 141 -15.33 2.74 -12.31
N LEU A 142 -14.48 2.13 -11.49
CA LEU A 142 -13.19 1.59 -11.92
C LEU A 142 -13.42 0.37 -12.81
N ARG A 143 -12.74 0.35 -13.95
CA ARG A 143 -12.69 -0.77 -14.89
C ARG A 143 -11.36 -1.49 -14.69
N GLY A 144 -11.39 -2.80 -14.86
CA GLY A 144 -10.22 -3.65 -14.65
C GLY A 144 -9.00 -3.13 -15.40
N GLY A 145 -7.83 -3.34 -14.81
CA GLY A 145 -6.54 -3.00 -15.37
C GLY A 145 -5.45 -3.96 -14.88
N HIS A 146 -4.19 -3.59 -15.07
CA HIS A 146 -3.05 -4.44 -14.73
C HIS A 146 -2.83 -4.48 -13.22
N GLN A 147 -3.14 -5.63 -12.61
CA GLN A 147 -2.81 -5.91 -11.22
C GLN A 147 -1.56 -6.78 -11.16
N ARG A 148 -0.56 -6.32 -10.42
CA ARG A 148 0.60 -7.10 -10.08
C ARG A 148 0.25 -8.00 -8.89
N PRO A 149 0.77 -9.24 -8.85
CA PRO A 149 0.66 -10.06 -7.65
C PRO A 149 1.15 -9.27 -6.42
N LEU A 150 0.64 -9.59 -5.23
CA LEU A 150 1.12 -9.05 -3.93
C LEU A 150 2.62 -9.28 -3.67
N PHE A 151 3.28 -9.95 -4.60
CA PHE A 151 4.52 -10.68 -4.48
C PHE A 151 5.44 -10.50 -5.68
N ASP A 152 5.07 -9.61 -6.59
CA ASP A 152 5.93 -9.19 -7.70
C ASP A 152 7.27 -8.66 -7.16
N ASP A 153 8.37 -9.04 -7.81
CA ASP A 153 9.73 -8.74 -7.35
C ASP A 153 10.06 -7.24 -7.39
N LEU A 154 9.31 -6.47 -8.17
CA LEU A 154 9.55 -5.04 -8.39
C LEU A 154 8.43 -4.19 -7.79
N LEU A 155 7.17 -4.60 -7.99
CA LEU A 155 5.98 -3.81 -7.65
C LEU A 155 4.92 -4.68 -6.98
N PRO A 156 5.22 -5.26 -5.80
CA PRO A 156 4.28 -6.10 -5.08
C PRO A 156 3.02 -5.30 -4.74
N GLY A 157 1.86 -5.89 -5.03
CA GLY A 157 0.57 -5.31 -4.71
C GLY A 157 0.24 -4.04 -5.49
N HIS A 158 0.93 -3.78 -6.61
CA HIS A 158 0.61 -2.67 -7.48
C HIS A 158 -0.66 -2.94 -8.28
N GLU A 159 -1.52 -1.94 -8.37
CA GLU A 159 -2.82 -2.02 -9.02
C GLU A 159 -2.96 -0.81 -9.95
N TRP A 160 -3.34 -1.05 -11.20
CA TRP A 160 -3.72 -0.01 -12.13
C TRP A 160 -5.14 -0.24 -12.61
N TYR A 161 -5.92 0.84 -12.67
CA TYR A 161 -7.32 0.83 -13.08
C TYR A 161 -7.58 1.93 -14.13
N GLU A 162 -8.43 1.63 -15.10
CA GLU A 162 -8.98 2.66 -16.00
C GLU A 162 -10.36 3.09 -15.50
N PHE A 163 -10.73 4.34 -15.75
CA PHE A 163 -12.08 4.84 -15.47
C PHE A 163 -12.44 6.00 -16.40
N LEU A 164 -13.73 6.32 -16.47
CA LEU A 164 -14.22 7.49 -17.18
C LEU A 164 -14.60 8.55 -16.16
N TRP A 165 -14.11 9.77 -16.35
CA TRP A 165 -14.46 10.90 -15.51
C TRP A 165 -14.70 12.13 -16.39
N ASN A 166 -15.88 12.73 -16.23
CA ASN A 166 -16.35 13.86 -17.06
C ASN A 166 -16.25 13.63 -18.58
N GLY A 167 -16.42 12.37 -19.03
CA GLY A 167 -16.38 11.99 -20.45
C GLY A 167 -14.98 11.62 -20.95
N GLU A 168 -13.94 11.90 -20.18
CA GLU A 168 -12.55 11.63 -20.53
C GLU A 168 -12.04 10.33 -19.88
N ARG A 169 -11.04 9.70 -20.50
CA ARG A 169 -10.41 8.47 -20.00
C ARG A 169 -9.29 8.79 -19.03
N TYR A 170 -9.31 8.13 -17.88
CA TYR A 170 -8.28 8.27 -16.85
C TYR A 170 -7.73 6.91 -16.44
N GLY A 171 -6.49 6.92 -15.95
CA GLY A 171 -5.85 5.82 -15.24
C GLY A 171 -5.55 6.22 -13.80
N ALA A 172 -5.73 5.30 -12.86
CA ALA A 172 -5.34 5.47 -11.45
C ALA A 172 -4.41 4.32 -11.01
N GLU A 173 -3.35 4.67 -10.31
CA GLU A 173 -2.40 3.73 -9.72
C GLU A 173 -2.56 3.66 -8.20
N PHE A 174 -2.48 2.44 -7.69
CA PHE A 174 -2.48 2.13 -6.27
C PHE A 174 -1.36 1.12 -5.96
N SER A 175 -0.96 1.07 -4.70
CA SER A 175 -0.09 0.02 -4.18
C SER A 175 -0.60 -0.43 -2.82
N TRP A 176 -0.91 -1.73 -2.70
CA TRP A 176 -1.57 -2.30 -1.52
C TRP A 176 -2.86 -1.56 -1.15
N GLY A 177 -3.62 -1.12 -2.15
CA GLY A 177 -4.81 -0.29 -1.97
C GLY A 177 -4.58 1.20 -1.68
N LEU A 178 -3.34 1.66 -1.44
CA LEU A 178 -3.04 3.08 -1.22
C LEU A 178 -2.92 3.82 -2.56
N PHE A 179 -3.60 4.95 -2.70
CA PHE A 179 -3.54 5.77 -3.91
C PHE A 179 -2.13 6.32 -4.15
N LEU A 180 -1.64 6.19 -5.39
CA LEU A 180 -0.37 6.79 -5.82
C LEU A 180 -0.62 8.06 -6.62
N TYR A 181 -1.30 7.95 -7.75
CA TYR A 181 -1.69 9.07 -8.60
C TYR A 181 -2.81 8.66 -9.56
N SER A 182 -3.43 9.64 -10.21
CA SER A 182 -4.23 9.41 -11.40
C SER A 182 -3.90 10.45 -12.47
N ALA A 183 -4.15 10.09 -13.72
CA ALA A 183 -3.89 10.96 -14.86
C ALA A 183 -4.86 10.65 -16.00
N GLU A 184 -5.15 11.68 -16.79
CA GLU A 184 -5.86 11.53 -18.06
C GLU A 184 -5.01 10.71 -19.04
N LEU A 185 -5.64 9.76 -19.73
CA LEU A 185 -5.02 8.90 -20.73
C LEU A 185 -5.21 9.55 -22.10
N TRP A 186 -4.10 9.94 -22.71
CA TRP A 186 -4.08 10.47 -24.08
C TRP A 186 -4.01 9.30 -25.07
N GLU A 187 -4.82 9.35 -26.13
CA GLU A 187 -4.76 8.40 -27.26
C GLU A 187 -3.56 8.66 -28.19
#